data_AF-A0A1F6U3F1-F1
#
_entry.id   AF-A0A1F6U3F1-F1
#
_cell.length_a   1.000
_cell.length_b   1.000
_cell.length_c   1.000
_cell.angle_alpha   90.00
_cell.angle_beta   90.00
_cell.angle_gamma   90.00
#
_symmetry.space_group_name_H-M   'P 1'
#
loop_
_entity.id
_entity.type
_entity.pdbx_description
1 polymer ?
#
loop_
_entity_poly.entity_id
_entity_poly.type
_entity_poly.pdbx_seq_one_letter_code
_entity_poly.pdbx_strand_id
1 'polypeptide(L)'
;MRARRGIVTFPLLAGPLFAAMLLFAGCATYSDSFSVIENDMAAQRFEAALQELERQRHPARDQVVYLLNKAMLERMKGDFTVSNRTFEAAKSRMEELYGLSLREQALSVVVNDATRSYAGEEFERVLVHLYIALNYLQLGDLTNARVEALQVDERLREITQKLPQNRYTEDALARYLTGMIYEERGEYSDAMIAYRKAYEAYREYRRKYFVDIPDTLKRDLLRLAQQMGLTGEMQQYQNEFHITHWMSTAELAQQGELVFLLHDGLAPIKREHAVTVVDPASGHLVRIAVPYYETRPTPVNRVRVMAGSSVASAEVAEDISAIAFKDLETKMPAITARALARAVLKAQMAKAARENARQQNQNNAGAAVAAMAVEIAGVVTERA
;
A
#
# COMPACT_ATOMS: atom_id res chain seq x y z
N MET A 1 27.41 46.82 62.15
CA MET A 1 27.23 47.13 60.71
C MET A 1 26.73 45.89 60.00
N ARG A 2 25.46 45.88 59.55
CA ARG A 2 24.81 44.76 58.84
C ARG A 2 25.06 44.92 57.33
N ALA A 3 25.73 43.96 56.70
CA ALA A 3 25.89 43.91 55.25
C ALA A 3 24.64 43.26 54.60
N ARG A 4 23.89 44.04 53.82
CA ARG A 4 22.77 43.55 53.00
C ARG A 4 23.30 43.00 51.67
N ARG A 5 22.98 41.74 51.36
CA ARG A 5 23.12 41.14 50.02
C ARG A 5 21.99 41.67 49.13
N GLY A 6 22.33 42.33 48.02
CA GLY A 6 21.38 42.68 46.96
C GLY A 6 21.47 41.64 45.84
N ILE A 7 20.38 40.91 45.61
CA ILE A 7 20.20 40.07 44.44
C ILE A 7 19.48 40.93 43.39
N VAL A 8 20.12 41.13 42.24
CA VAL A 8 19.50 41.76 41.06
C VAL A 8 18.99 40.64 40.16
N THR A 9 17.68 40.48 40.08
CA THR A 9 17.04 39.58 39.10
C THR A 9 16.76 40.35 37.81
N PHE A 10 17.38 39.96 36.70
CA PHE A 10 16.96 40.35 35.36
C PHE A 10 15.77 39.48 34.91
N PRO A 11 14.69 40.05 34.34
CA PRO A 11 13.64 39.24 33.75
C PRO A 11 14.11 38.74 32.38
N LEU A 12 14.25 37.43 32.22
CA LEU A 12 14.34 36.78 30.92
C LEU A 12 12.98 36.91 30.23
N LEU A 13 12.85 37.90 29.35
CA LEU A 13 11.80 37.94 28.32
C LEU A 13 12.11 36.83 27.30
N ALA A 14 11.72 35.61 27.64
CA ALA A 14 11.62 34.50 26.69
C ALA A 14 10.44 34.79 25.75
N GLY A 15 10.74 35.38 24.60
CA GLY A 15 9.77 35.72 23.57
C GLY A 15 9.12 34.49 22.91
N PRO A 16 8.04 34.70 22.14
CA PRO A 16 7.17 33.65 21.56
C PRO A 16 7.83 32.82 20.45
N LEU A 17 9.13 33.00 20.19
CA LEU A 17 9.87 32.29 19.13
C LEU A 17 10.12 30.81 19.48
N PHE A 18 10.15 30.46 20.77
CA PHE A 18 10.41 29.07 21.21
C PHE A 18 9.17 28.18 21.10
N ALA A 19 7.97 28.76 21.06
CA ALA A 19 6.71 28.00 20.95
C ALA A 19 6.44 27.50 19.51
N ALA A 20 7.08 28.09 18.49
CA ALA A 20 6.89 27.68 17.10
C ALA A 20 7.72 26.44 16.69
N MET A 21 8.71 26.02 17.50
CA MET A 21 9.60 24.90 17.17
C MET A 21 9.07 23.54 17.61
N LEU A 22 8.01 23.50 18.44
CA LEU A 22 7.45 22.27 19.02
C LEU A 22 6.31 21.65 18.19
N LEU A 23 5.87 22.27 17.09
CA LEU A 23 4.72 21.81 16.31
C LEU A 23 5.06 20.93 15.09
N PHE A 24 6.34 20.65 14.83
CA PHE A 24 6.77 19.95 13.60
C PHE A 24 7.37 18.56 13.82
N ALA A 25 7.34 18.02 15.04
CA ALA A 25 7.79 16.65 15.33
C ALA A 25 6.81 15.54 14.89
N GLY A 26 5.72 15.89 14.18
CA GLY A 26 4.54 15.03 14.02
C GLY A 26 4.48 14.08 12.81
N CYS A 27 5.47 14.06 11.91
CA CYS A 27 5.37 13.27 10.66
C CYS A 27 6.30 12.06 10.57
N ALA A 28 7.30 11.92 11.47
CA ALA A 28 8.02 10.65 11.62
C ALA A 28 7.19 9.60 12.41
N THR A 29 6.04 10.02 12.96
CA THR A 29 5.36 9.33 14.05
C THR A 29 4.43 8.19 13.61
N TYR A 30 3.86 8.18 12.39
CA TYR A 30 2.79 7.23 12.07
C TYR A 30 3.25 5.76 12.14
N SER A 31 4.24 5.37 11.34
CA SER A 31 4.77 4.00 11.33
C SER A 31 5.44 3.60 12.65
N ASP A 32 6.09 4.54 13.35
CA ASP A 32 6.75 4.26 14.63
C ASP A 32 5.72 4.13 15.78
N SER A 33 4.60 4.86 15.68
CA SER A 33 3.45 4.74 16.59
C SER A 33 2.62 3.48 16.36
N PHE A 34 2.82 2.79 15.23
CA PHE A 34 2.08 1.58 14.89
C PHE A 34 2.59 0.33 15.64
N SER A 35 3.77 0.41 16.26
CA SER A 35 4.38 -0.70 17.00
C SER A 35 3.50 -1.30 18.10
N VAL A 36 2.67 -0.50 18.77
CA VAL A 36 1.72 -1.00 19.78
C VAL A 36 0.65 -1.88 19.14
N ILE A 37 0.07 -1.43 18.02
CA ILE A 37 -0.92 -2.18 17.25
C ILE A 37 -0.31 -3.49 16.74
N GLU A 38 0.93 -3.45 16.24
CA GLU A 38 1.64 -4.64 15.77
C GLU A 38 1.88 -5.68 16.87
N ASN A 39 2.28 -5.23 18.06
CA ASN A 39 2.45 -6.11 19.21
C ASN A 39 1.12 -6.75 19.65
N ASP A 40 0.03 -5.98 19.66
CA ASP A 40 -1.30 -6.50 19.97
C ASP A 40 -1.79 -7.49 18.90
N MET A 41 -1.54 -7.23 17.61
CA MET A 41 -1.83 -8.18 16.53
C MET A 41 -1.04 -9.48 16.69
N ALA A 42 0.26 -9.41 16.99
CA ALA A 42 1.10 -10.58 17.22
C ALA A 42 0.63 -11.40 18.44
N ALA A 43 0.07 -10.74 19.45
CA ALA A 43 -0.54 -11.36 20.63
C ALA A 43 -2.01 -11.78 20.43
N GLN A 44 -2.55 -11.66 19.21
CA GLN A 44 -3.96 -11.92 18.86
C GLN A 44 -4.98 -11.10 19.68
N ARG A 45 -4.59 -9.90 20.14
CA ARG A 45 -5.43 -8.96 20.90
C ARG A 45 -6.06 -7.94 19.95
N PHE A 46 -6.86 -8.43 19.00
CA PHE A 46 -7.39 -7.61 17.91
C PHE A 46 -8.31 -6.47 18.39
N GLU A 47 -9.07 -6.68 19.47
CA GLU A 47 -9.87 -5.61 20.07
C GLU A 47 -9.02 -4.49 20.66
N ALA A 48 -7.89 -4.82 21.29
CA ALA A 48 -6.96 -3.83 21.83
C ALA A 48 -6.27 -3.06 20.70
N ALA A 49 -5.81 -3.78 19.67
CA ALA A 49 -5.25 -3.19 18.46
C ALA A 49 -6.25 -2.23 17.77
N LEU A 50 -7.52 -2.60 17.68
CA LEU A 50 -8.58 -1.77 17.12
C LEU A 50 -8.84 -0.52 17.96
N GLN A 51 -8.91 -0.67 19.30
CA GLN A 51 -9.06 0.48 20.19
C GLN A 51 -7.88 1.44 20.11
N GLU A 52 -6.65 0.92 20.04
CA GLU A 52 -5.46 1.74 19.87
C GLU A 52 -5.49 2.48 18.54
N LEU A 53 -5.83 1.79 17.44
CA LEU A 53 -6.01 2.42 16.13
C LEU A 53 -7.05 3.54 16.20
N GLU A 54 -8.22 3.32 16.80
CA GLU A 54 -9.30 4.30 16.87
C GLU A 54 -8.96 5.53 17.75
N ARG A 55 -8.07 5.38 18.74
CA ARG A 55 -7.62 6.48 19.60
C ARG A 55 -6.63 7.41 18.91
N GLN A 56 -5.89 6.91 17.93
CA GLN A 56 -4.93 7.71 17.18
C GLN A 56 -5.65 8.80 16.36
N ARG A 57 -4.95 9.89 16.10
CA ARG A 57 -5.48 10.95 15.23
C ARG A 57 -5.37 10.50 13.78
N HIS A 58 -6.49 10.54 13.06
CA HIS A 58 -6.56 10.23 11.62
C HIS A 58 -6.90 11.49 10.82
N PRO A 59 -5.90 12.22 10.30
CA PRO A 59 -6.15 13.34 9.40
C PRO A 59 -6.90 12.90 8.15
N ALA A 60 -7.70 13.79 7.55
CA ALA A 60 -8.50 13.48 6.36
C ALA A 60 -7.66 12.99 5.14
N ARG A 61 -6.37 13.33 5.10
CA ARG A 61 -5.41 12.86 4.09
C ARG A 61 -5.00 11.39 4.25
N ASP A 62 -5.08 10.86 5.47
CA ASP A 62 -4.64 9.51 5.85
C ASP A 62 -5.85 8.57 6.02
N GLN A 63 -7.05 9.06 5.69
CA GLN A 63 -8.33 8.37 5.93
C GLN A 63 -8.40 7.00 5.23
N VAL A 64 -7.83 6.87 4.03
CA VAL A 64 -7.80 5.57 3.32
C VAL A 64 -6.98 4.55 4.11
N VAL A 65 -5.75 4.90 4.52
CA VAL A 65 -4.88 4.00 5.31
C VAL A 65 -5.56 3.59 6.61
N TYR A 66 -6.20 4.54 7.30
CA TYR A 66 -6.97 4.25 8.51
C TYR A 66 -8.07 3.22 8.25
N LEU A 67 -8.89 3.42 7.20
CA LEU A 67 -9.99 2.51 6.87
C LEU A 67 -9.49 1.12 6.47
N LEU A 68 -8.40 1.03 5.69
CA LEU A 68 -7.79 -0.24 5.29
C LEU A 68 -7.27 -1.02 6.51
N ASN A 69 -6.50 -0.36 7.39
CA ASN A 69 -6.00 -0.96 8.62
C ASN A 69 -7.13 -1.40 9.55
N LYS A 70 -8.16 -0.57 9.70
CA LYS A 70 -9.34 -0.89 10.52
C LYS A 70 -10.08 -2.11 9.97
N ALA A 71 -10.35 -2.16 8.67
CA ALA A 71 -11.05 -3.27 8.05
C ALA A 71 -10.27 -4.58 8.17
N MET A 72 -8.93 -4.53 8.07
CA MET A 72 -8.07 -5.69 8.30
C MET A 72 -8.14 -6.17 9.75
N LEU A 73 -8.08 -5.28 10.75
CA LEU A 73 -8.23 -5.66 12.16
C LEU A 73 -9.59 -6.29 12.45
N GLU A 74 -10.67 -5.72 11.89
CA GLU A 74 -12.02 -6.28 11.98
C GLU A 74 -12.10 -7.69 11.34
N ARG A 75 -11.46 -7.88 10.17
CA ARG A 75 -11.35 -9.21 9.53
C ARG A 75 -10.56 -10.19 10.38
N MET A 76 -9.42 -9.79 10.94
CA MET A 76 -8.58 -10.65 11.79
C MET A 76 -9.29 -11.06 13.09
N LYS A 77 -10.16 -10.19 13.61
CA LYS A 77 -11.06 -10.49 14.73
C LYS A 77 -12.19 -11.47 14.36
N GLY A 78 -12.48 -11.65 13.07
CA GLY A 78 -13.57 -12.49 12.57
C GLY A 78 -14.88 -11.73 12.30
N ASP A 79 -14.88 -10.40 12.43
CA ASP A 79 -16.06 -9.55 12.21
C ASP A 79 -16.23 -9.22 10.71
N PHE A 80 -16.35 -10.23 9.85
CA PHE A 80 -16.33 -10.07 8.38
C PHE A 80 -17.38 -9.09 7.84
N THR A 81 -18.58 -9.07 8.40
CA THR A 81 -19.64 -8.11 8.02
C THR A 81 -19.30 -6.67 8.39
N VAL A 82 -18.59 -6.45 9.50
CA VAL A 82 -18.11 -5.11 9.89
C VAL A 82 -16.96 -4.71 8.97
N SER A 83 -15.99 -5.62 8.78
CA SER A 83 -14.86 -5.44 7.88
C SER A 83 -15.30 -5.07 6.47
N ASN A 84 -16.32 -5.72 5.91
CA ASN A 84 -16.87 -5.38 4.59
C ASN A 84 -17.40 -3.95 4.54
N ARG A 85 -18.15 -3.49 5.55
CA ARG A 85 -18.64 -2.10 5.59
C ARG A 85 -17.49 -1.10 5.63
N THR A 86 -16.43 -1.41 6.37
CA THR A 86 -15.25 -0.56 6.48
C THR A 86 -14.44 -0.55 5.17
N PHE A 87 -14.28 -1.71 4.52
CA PHE A 87 -13.66 -1.80 3.19
C PHE A 87 -14.45 -1.06 2.11
N GLU A 88 -15.80 -1.08 2.14
CA GLU A 88 -16.62 -0.29 1.22
C GLU A 88 -16.46 1.21 1.42
N ALA A 89 -16.32 1.67 2.67
CA ALA A 89 -15.97 3.05 2.96
C ALA A 89 -14.57 3.40 2.42
N ALA A 90 -13.61 2.48 2.53
CA ALA A 90 -12.28 2.63 1.95
C ALA A 90 -12.34 2.74 0.42
N LYS A 91 -13.05 1.83 -0.27
CA LYS A 91 -13.28 1.84 -1.73
C LYS A 91 -13.81 3.19 -2.19
N SER A 92 -14.90 3.65 -1.57
CA SER A 92 -15.54 4.92 -1.88
C SER A 92 -14.56 6.10 -1.76
N ARG A 93 -13.76 6.12 -0.68
CA ARG A 93 -12.78 7.19 -0.45
C ARG A 93 -11.60 7.12 -1.41
N MET A 94 -11.12 5.93 -1.74
CA MET A 94 -10.05 5.72 -2.73
C MET A 94 -10.48 6.23 -4.10
N GLU A 95 -11.72 5.94 -4.54
CA GLU A 95 -12.26 6.40 -5.82
C GLU A 95 -12.40 7.91 -5.91
N GLU A 96 -12.92 8.54 -4.85
CA GLU A 96 -13.02 10.00 -4.76
C GLU A 96 -11.63 10.67 -4.90
N LEU A 97 -10.65 10.21 -4.12
CA LEU A 97 -9.30 10.77 -4.12
C LEU A 97 -8.57 10.49 -5.42
N TYR A 98 -8.76 9.31 -6.01
CA TYR A 98 -8.18 8.97 -7.31
C TYR A 98 -8.73 9.87 -8.42
N GLY A 99 -10.05 10.09 -8.45
CA GLY A 99 -10.70 11.00 -9.39
C GLY A 99 -10.20 12.44 -9.28
N LEU A 100 -9.93 12.93 -8.06
CA LEU A 100 -9.32 14.24 -7.83
C LEU A 100 -7.87 14.29 -8.33
N SER A 101 -7.06 13.27 -8.02
CA SER A 101 -5.65 13.21 -8.41
C SER A 101 -5.46 13.31 -9.93
N LEU A 102 -6.30 12.61 -10.71
CA LEU A 102 -6.27 12.67 -12.17
C LEU A 102 -6.64 14.05 -12.72
N ARG A 103 -7.54 14.78 -12.05
CA ARG A 103 -7.91 16.15 -12.44
C ARG A 103 -6.83 17.17 -12.08
N GLU A 104 -6.12 16.93 -10.99
CA GLU A 104 -5.12 17.84 -10.44
C GLU A 104 -3.70 17.65 -11.01
N GLN A 105 -3.47 16.59 -11.79
CA GLN A 105 -2.16 16.20 -12.35
C GLN A 105 -1.45 17.28 -13.20
N ALA A 106 -2.10 18.40 -13.51
CA ALA A 106 -1.52 19.53 -14.26
C ALA A 106 -1.18 20.78 -13.43
N LEU A 107 -1.57 20.88 -12.14
CA LEU A 107 -1.64 22.19 -11.45
C LEU A 107 -0.65 22.43 -10.31
N SER A 108 0.16 21.47 -9.84
CA SER A 108 1.14 21.79 -8.79
C SER A 108 2.33 20.85 -8.68
N VAL A 109 3.48 21.31 -9.20
CA VAL A 109 4.81 20.77 -8.83
C VAL A 109 5.19 21.23 -7.40
N VAL A 110 4.50 22.22 -6.82
CA VAL A 110 4.86 22.86 -5.55
C VAL A 110 4.36 22.07 -4.33
N VAL A 111 3.26 21.31 -4.47
CA VAL A 111 2.72 20.49 -3.37
C VAL A 111 3.61 19.26 -3.15
N ASN A 112 4.03 19.07 -1.90
CA ASN A 112 4.82 17.91 -1.47
C ASN A 112 3.96 16.63 -1.60
N ASP A 113 4.53 15.55 -2.13
CA ASP A 113 3.84 14.26 -2.26
C ASP A 113 3.36 13.72 -0.89
N ALA A 114 4.10 13.97 0.21
CA ALA A 114 3.68 13.64 1.58
C ALA A 114 2.53 14.50 2.14
N THR A 115 2.12 15.56 1.43
CA THR A 115 0.98 16.42 1.83
C THR A 115 -0.29 16.11 1.06
N ARG A 116 -0.22 15.24 0.05
CA ARG A 116 -1.39 14.76 -0.69
C ARG A 116 -2.17 13.73 0.14
N SER A 117 -3.48 13.70 -0.08
CA SER A 117 -4.31 12.61 0.43
C SER A 117 -3.92 11.31 -0.23
N TYR A 118 -3.73 10.27 0.56
CA TYR A 118 -3.42 8.94 0.06
C TYR A 118 -4.64 8.31 -0.59
N ALA A 119 -4.57 8.03 -1.89
CA ALA A 119 -5.66 7.45 -2.67
C ALA A 119 -5.63 5.91 -2.72
N GLY A 120 -4.60 5.29 -2.12
CA GLY A 120 -4.28 3.87 -2.30
C GLY A 120 -3.50 3.60 -3.58
N GLU A 121 -2.54 2.68 -3.51
CA GLU A 121 -1.78 2.21 -4.67
C GLU A 121 -2.66 1.30 -5.55
N GLU A 122 -2.32 1.12 -6.83
CA GLU A 122 -3.15 0.37 -7.78
C GLU A 122 -3.37 -1.09 -7.37
N PHE A 123 -2.37 -1.73 -6.77
CA PHE A 123 -2.50 -3.10 -6.26
C PHE A 123 -3.41 -3.18 -5.03
N GLU A 124 -3.36 -2.19 -4.12
CA GLU A 124 -4.25 -2.15 -2.96
C GLU A 124 -5.71 -1.99 -3.37
N ARG A 125 -5.96 -1.20 -4.43
CA ARG A 125 -7.29 -1.04 -5.01
C ARG A 125 -7.87 -2.34 -5.56
N VAL A 126 -7.04 -3.33 -5.89
CA VAL A 126 -7.46 -4.69 -6.26
C VAL A 126 -7.59 -5.57 -5.02
N LEU A 127 -6.60 -5.52 -4.11
CA LEU A 127 -6.61 -6.27 -2.86
C LEU A 127 -7.83 -5.99 -1.99
N VAL A 128 -8.37 -4.77 -2.00
CA VAL A 128 -9.59 -4.47 -1.24
C VAL A 128 -10.76 -5.31 -1.71
N HIS A 129 -10.94 -5.48 -3.03
CA HIS A 129 -11.97 -6.37 -3.57
C HIS A 129 -11.68 -7.84 -3.21
N LEU A 130 -10.41 -8.25 -3.26
CA LEU A 130 -9.98 -9.59 -2.84
C LEU A 130 -10.39 -9.89 -1.39
N TYR A 131 -10.09 -8.98 -0.45
CA TYR A 131 -10.42 -9.17 0.96
C TYR A 131 -11.91 -9.15 1.24
N ILE A 132 -12.70 -8.32 0.53
CA ILE A 132 -14.16 -8.35 0.62
C ILE A 132 -14.71 -9.67 0.09
N ALA A 133 -14.19 -10.17 -1.04
CA ALA A 133 -14.59 -11.47 -1.57
C ALA A 133 -14.28 -12.60 -0.57
N LEU A 134 -13.08 -12.60 0.03
CA LEU A 134 -12.72 -13.57 1.07
C LEU A 134 -13.60 -13.46 2.32
N ASN A 135 -13.98 -12.25 2.75
CA ASN A 135 -14.94 -12.05 3.84
C ASN A 135 -16.30 -12.68 3.48
N TYR A 136 -16.81 -12.46 2.27
CA TYR A 136 -18.06 -13.06 1.83
C TYR A 136 -18.00 -14.59 1.74
N LEU A 137 -16.89 -15.16 1.27
CA LEU A 137 -16.67 -16.62 1.28
C LEU A 137 -16.73 -17.17 2.72
N GLN A 138 -16.12 -16.49 3.69
CA GLN A 138 -16.16 -16.89 5.10
C GLN A 138 -17.55 -16.75 5.72
N LEU A 139 -18.40 -15.86 5.18
CA LEU A 139 -19.81 -15.74 5.55
C LEU A 139 -20.71 -16.75 4.82
N GLY A 140 -20.17 -17.56 3.91
CA GLY A 140 -20.95 -18.47 3.05
C GLY A 140 -21.77 -17.74 1.97
N ASP A 141 -21.47 -16.47 1.70
CA ASP A 141 -22.19 -15.65 0.73
C ASP A 141 -21.48 -15.65 -0.63
N LEU A 142 -21.64 -16.77 -1.33
CA LEU A 142 -21.05 -16.96 -2.66
C LEU A 142 -21.60 -15.97 -3.70
N THR A 143 -22.79 -15.41 -3.49
CA THR A 143 -23.39 -14.44 -4.40
C THR A 143 -22.64 -13.12 -4.36
N ASN A 144 -22.39 -12.58 -3.16
CA ASN A 144 -21.65 -11.34 -3.03
C ASN A 144 -20.14 -11.53 -3.25
N ALA A 145 -19.57 -12.70 -2.94
CA ALA A 145 -18.20 -13.02 -3.35
C ALA A 145 -18.02 -12.92 -4.88
N ARG A 146 -18.99 -13.43 -5.66
CA ARG A 146 -19.00 -13.31 -7.12
C ARG A 146 -19.13 -11.87 -7.61
N VAL A 147 -19.88 -11.02 -6.91
CA VAL A 147 -19.96 -9.58 -7.25
C VAL A 147 -18.58 -8.94 -7.12
N GLU A 148 -17.85 -9.19 -6.04
CA GLU A 148 -16.49 -8.65 -5.87
C GLU A 148 -15.49 -9.27 -6.87
N ALA A 149 -15.65 -10.54 -7.23
CA ALA A 149 -14.85 -11.19 -8.27
C ALA A 149 -15.00 -10.49 -9.64
N LEU A 150 -16.22 -10.03 -9.97
CA LEU A 150 -16.47 -9.20 -11.15
C LEU A 150 -15.84 -7.80 -11.02
N GLN A 151 -15.87 -7.22 -9.82
CA GLN A 151 -15.27 -5.91 -9.56
C GLN A 151 -13.73 -5.92 -9.68
N VAL A 152 -13.07 -7.03 -9.32
CA VAL A 152 -11.63 -7.25 -9.61
C VAL A 152 -11.36 -7.13 -11.12
N ASP A 153 -12.16 -7.81 -11.93
CA ASP A 153 -12.03 -7.80 -13.39
C ASP A 153 -12.20 -6.39 -13.98
N GLU A 154 -13.16 -5.63 -13.47
CA GLU A 154 -13.41 -4.24 -13.85
C GLU A 154 -12.25 -3.32 -13.44
N ARG A 155 -11.75 -3.45 -12.21
CA ARG A 155 -10.66 -2.62 -11.69
C ARG A 155 -9.34 -2.86 -12.42
N LEU A 156 -8.97 -4.10 -12.70
CA LEU A 156 -7.77 -4.42 -13.49
C LEU A 156 -7.84 -3.88 -14.92
N ARG A 157 -9.03 -3.94 -15.53
CA ARG A 157 -9.29 -3.34 -16.85
C ARG A 157 -9.13 -1.82 -16.79
N GLU A 158 -9.69 -1.17 -15.78
CA GLU A 158 -9.59 0.28 -15.58
C GLU A 158 -8.12 0.73 -15.45
N ILE A 159 -7.34 0.03 -14.61
CA ILE A 159 -5.91 0.31 -14.41
C ILE A 159 -5.15 0.19 -15.73
N THR A 160 -5.35 -0.91 -16.46
CA THR A 160 -4.69 -1.16 -17.75
C THR A 160 -5.02 -0.10 -18.80
N GLN A 161 -6.29 0.34 -18.86
CA GLN A 161 -6.74 1.34 -19.85
C GLN A 161 -6.27 2.75 -19.51
N LYS A 162 -6.34 3.15 -18.23
CA LYS A 162 -6.03 4.52 -17.81
C LYS A 162 -4.54 4.76 -17.59
N LEU A 163 -3.77 3.71 -17.29
CA LEU A 163 -2.36 3.79 -16.94
C LEU A 163 -1.55 2.79 -17.77
N PRO A 164 -1.41 2.99 -19.10
CA PRO A 164 -0.69 2.04 -19.96
C PRO A 164 0.80 1.92 -19.65
N GLN A 165 1.37 2.86 -18.88
CA GLN A 165 2.74 2.83 -18.40
C GLN A 165 2.88 2.14 -17.03
N ASN A 166 1.76 1.81 -16.36
CA ASN A 166 1.78 1.07 -15.11
C ASN A 166 2.25 -0.36 -15.38
N ARG A 167 3.12 -0.88 -14.50
CA ARG A 167 3.62 -2.25 -14.60
C ARG A 167 2.76 -3.26 -13.82
N TYR A 168 1.85 -2.77 -12.99
CA TYR A 168 0.78 -3.51 -12.33
C TYR A 168 -0.52 -3.39 -13.15
N THR A 169 -0.73 -4.33 -14.06
CA THR A 169 -1.91 -4.37 -14.95
C THR A 169 -2.80 -5.58 -14.69
N GLU A 170 -2.23 -6.60 -14.05
CA GLU A 170 -2.86 -7.88 -13.75
C GLU A 170 -2.48 -8.32 -12.34
N ASP A 171 -3.36 -9.10 -11.71
CA ASP A 171 -3.18 -9.65 -10.37
C ASP A 171 -3.42 -11.16 -10.40
N ALA A 172 -2.36 -11.95 -10.19
CA ALA A 172 -2.40 -13.38 -10.42
C ALA A 172 -3.26 -14.12 -9.38
N LEU A 173 -3.16 -13.74 -8.11
CA LEU A 173 -3.93 -14.35 -7.03
C LEU A 173 -5.40 -13.93 -7.11
N ALA A 174 -5.69 -12.66 -7.38
CA ALA A 174 -7.06 -12.19 -7.51
C ALA A 174 -7.78 -12.84 -8.70
N ARG A 175 -7.11 -12.99 -9.84
CA ARG A 175 -7.66 -13.75 -10.98
C ARG A 175 -7.90 -15.22 -10.63
N TYR A 176 -6.99 -15.84 -9.88
CA TYR A 176 -7.16 -17.23 -9.48
C TYR A 176 -8.34 -17.40 -8.52
N LEU A 177 -8.46 -16.54 -7.52
CA LEU A 177 -9.61 -16.55 -6.61
C LEU A 177 -10.93 -16.27 -7.35
N THR A 178 -10.95 -15.33 -8.29
CA THR A 178 -12.11 -15.10 -9.16
C THR A 178 -12.51 -16.35 -9.92
N GLY A 179 -11.55 -17.11 -10.46
CA GLY A 179 -11.82 -18.39 -11.12
C GLY A 179 -12.42 -19.44 -10.18
N MET A 180 -11.88 -19.57 -8.97
CA MET A 180 -12.42 -20.48 -7.95
C MET A 180 -13.86 -20.12 -7.57
N ILE A 181 -14.15 -18.82 -7.41
CA ILE A 181 -15.50 -18.33 -7.09
C ILE A 181 -16.49 -18.65 -8.22
N TYR A 182 -16.12 -18.43 -9.49
CA TYR A 182 -16.97 -18.78 -10.63
C TYR A 182 -17.18 -20.29 -10.74
N GLU A 183 -16.14 -21.08 -10.51
CA GLU A 183 -16.22 -22.52 -10.57
C GLU A 183 -17.15 -23.11 -9.51
N GLU A 184 -17.06 -22.63 -8.27
CA GLU A 184 -17.94 -23.04 -7.17
C GLU A 184 -19.41 -22.72 -7.49
N ARG A 185 -19.66 -21.72 -8.35
CA ARG A 185 -21.01 -21.39 -8.85
C ARG A 185 -21.47 -22.22 -10.05
N GLY A 186 -20.62 -23.11 -10.57
CA GLY A 186 -20.85 -23.84 -11.82
C GLY A 186 -20.73 -22.98 -13.07
N GLU A 187 -20.15 -21.78 -12.98
CA GLU A 187 -19.93 -20.85 -14.08
C GLU A 187 -18.64 -21.21 -14.83
N TYR A 188 -18.56 -22.44 -15.34
CA TYR A 188 -17.32 -23.06 -15.84
C TYR A 188 -16.63 -22.27 -16.96
N SER A 189 -17.40 -21.64 -17.86
CA SER A 189 -16.82 -20.81 -18.92
C SER A 189 -16.10 -19.58 -18.37
N ASP A 190 -16.70 -18.92 -17.37
CA ASP A 190 -16.12 -17.73 -16.74
C ASP A 190 -14.93 -18.12 -15.85
N ALA A 191 -15.03 -19.24 -15.13
CA ALA A 191 -13.93 -19.84 -14.38
C ALA A 191 -12.73 -20.13 -15.28
N MET A 192 -12.93 -20.76 -16.44
CA MET A 192 -11.85 -21.07 -17.38
C MET A 192 -11.19 -19.80 -17.92
N ILE A 193 -11.96 -18.75 -18.21
CA ILE A 193 -11.40 -17.46 -18.61
C ILE A 193 -10.55 -16.86 -17.48
N ALA A 194 -11.03 -16.88 -16.24
CA ALA A 194 -10.30 -16.37 -15.09
C ALA A 194 -9.02 -17.16 -14.81
N TYR A 195 -9.06 -18.50 -14.89
CA TYR A 195 -7.88 -19.36 -14.73
C TYR A 195 -6.83 -19.14 -15.82
N ARG A 196 -7.23 -18.94 -17.09
CA ARG A 196 -6.28 -18.57 -18.16
C ARG A 196 -5.59 -17.23 -17.87
N LYS A 197 -6.35 -16.22 -17.44
CA LYS A 197 -5.78 -14.92 -17.05
C LYS A 197 -4.86 -15.05 -15.84
N ALA A 198 -5.24 -15.83 -14.84
CA ALA A 198 -4.40 -16.11 -13.68
C ALA A 198 -3.09 -16.78 -14.12
N TYR A 199 -3.16 -17.77 -15.01
CA TYR A 199 -1.99 -18.44 -15.57
C TYR A 199 -1.05 -17.47 -16.29
N GLU A 200 -1.58 -16.63 -17.18
CA GLU A 200 -0.80 -15.60 -17.86
C GLU A 200 -0.17 -14.60 -16.87
N ALA A 201 -0.94 -14.16 -15.88
CA ALA A 201 -0.45 -13.27 -14.83
C ALA A 201 0.67 -13.92 -14.00
N TYR A 202 0.56 -15.20 -13.63
CA TYR A 202 1.62 -15.92 -12.93
C TYR A 202 2.90 -16.08 -13.77
N ARG A 203 2.77 -16.25 -15.09
CA ARG A 203 3.96 -16.26 -15.98
C ARG A 203 4.69 -14.93 -15.96
N GLU A 204 3.96 -13.82 -15.84
CA GLU A 204 4.57 -12.50 -15.63
C GLU A 204 5.14 -12.33 -14.22
N TYR A 205 4.40 -12.75 -13.20
CA TYR A 205 4.83 -12.71 -11.80
C TYR A 205 6.14 -13.48 -11.59
N ARG A 206 6.33 -14.63 -12.24
CA ARG A 206 7.60 -15.36 -12.20
C ARG A 206 8.79 -14.52 -12.65
N ARG A 207 8.59 -13.65 -13.64
CA ARG A 207 9.64 -12.75 -14.17
C ARG A 207 9.80 -11.49 -13.34
N LYS A 208 8.71 -10.94 -12.80
CA LYS A 208 8.69 -9.65 -12.08
C LYS A 208 8.97 -9.78 -10.58
N TYR A 209 8.41 -10.82 -9.96
CA TYR A 209 8.31 -11.00 -8.50
C TYR A 209 8.84 -12.35 -8.02
N PHE A 210 9.32 -13.22 -8.93
CA PHE A 210 9.81 -14.57 -8.60
C PHE A 210 8.77 -15.48 -7.95
N VAL A 211 7.48 -15.24 -8.20
CA VAL A 211 6.39 -16.11 -7.76
C VAL A 211 6.03 -17.07 -8.89
N ASP A 212 6.13 -18.37 -8.62
CA ASP A 212 5.81 -19.44 -9.58
C ASP A 212 4.28 -19.65 -9.71
N ILE A 213 3.87 -20.33 -10.78
CA ILE A 213 2.47 -20.74 -10.97
C ILE A 213 2.14 -21.84 -9.94
N PRO A 214 1.11 -21.66 -9.09
CA PRO A 214 0.69 -22.68 -8.13
C PRO A 214 0.37 -24.00 -8.82
N ASP A 215 0.78 -25.12 -8.23
CA ASP A 215 0.50 -26.45 -8.79
C ASP A 215 -1.01 -26.74 -8.82
N THR A 216 -1.79 -26.17 -7.88
CA THR A 216 -3.25 -26.28 -7.87
C THR A 216 -3.86 -25.63 -9.12
N LEU A 217 -3.45 -24.42 -9.51
CA LEU A 217 -3.94 -23.73 -10.70
C LEU A 217 -3.65 -24.54 -11.98
N LYS A 218 -2.47 -25.18 -12.08
CA LYS A 218 -2.13 -26.05 -13.22
C LYS A 218 -3.11 -27.23 -13.33
N ARG A 219 -3.47 -27.83 -12.19
CA ARG A 219 -4.42 -28.95 -12.12
C ARG A 219 -5.85 -28.48 -12.40
N ASP A 220 -6.24 -27.31 -11.94
CA ASP A 220 -7.56 -26.73 -12.22
C ASP A 220 -7.75 -26.43 -13.71
N LEU A 221 -6.73 -25.88 -14.38
CA LEU A 221 -6.74 -25.68 -15.83
C LEU A 221 -6.93 -27.00 -16.59
N LEU A 222 -6.20 -28.06 -16.20
CA LEU A 222 -6.33 -29.39 -16.82
C LEU A 222 -7.72 -29.98 -16.59
N ARG A 223 -8.21 -29.94 -15.34
CA ARG A 223 -9.51 -30.46 -14.94
C ARG A 223 -10.64 -29.75 -15.65
N LEU A 224 -10.61 -28.41 -15.71
CA LEU A 224 -11.66 -27.63 -16.34
C LEU A 224 -11.60 -27.71 -17.87
N ALA A 225 -10.40 -27.75 -18.47
CA ALA A 225 -10.24 -28.01 -19.90
C ALA A 225 -10.82 -29.37 -20.30
N GLN A 226 -10.58 -30.42 -19.49
CA GLN A 226 -11.18 -31.74 -19.69
C GLN A 226 -12.71 -31.67 -19.59
N GLN A 227 -13.25 -31.06 -18.52
CA GLN A 227 -14.69 -30.93 -18.29
C GLN A 227 -15.40 -30.20 -19.44
N MET A 228 -14.75 -29.19 -20.03
CA MET A 228 -15.29 -28.41 -21.14
C MET A 228 -15.02 -29.01 -22.53
N GLY A 229 -14.31 -30.14 -22.62
CA GLY A 229 -13.97 -30.78 -23.89
C GLY A 229 -12.91 -30.03 -24.71
N LEU A 230 -12.10 -29.17 -24.09
CA LEU A 230 -11.04 -28.37 -24.71
C LEU A 230 -9.76 -29.21 -24.93
N THR A 231 -9.87 -30.27 -25.71
CA THR A 231 -8.85 -31.32 -25.86
C THR A 231 -7.47 -30.80 -26.30
N GLY A 232 -7.43 -29.86 -27.25
CA GLY A 232 -6.17 -29.28 -27.71
C GLY A 232 -5.44 -28.46 -26.64
N GLU A 233 -6.18 -27.66 -25.88
CA GLU A 233 -5.64 -26.83 -24.79
C GLU A 233 -5.24 -27.69 -23.58
N MET A 234 -6.05 -28.70 -23.25
CA MET A 234 -5.70 -29.70 -22.25
C MET A 234 -4.36 -30.38 -22.61
N GLN A 235 -4.18 -30.82 -23.85
CA GLN A 235 -2.93 -31.44 -24.31
C GLN A 235 -1.73 -30.50 -24.24
N GLN A 236 -1.94 -29.21 -24.55
CA GLN A 236 -0.92 -28.18 -24.39
C GLN A 236 -0.49 -28.07 -22.92
N TYR A 237 -1.44 -27.95 -21.99
CA TYR A 237 -1.14 -27.85 -20.56
C TYR A 237 -0.47 -29.11 -20.00
N GLN A 238 -0.86 -30.31 -20.43
CA GLN A 238 -0.19 -31.55 -20.03
C GLN A 238 1.30 -31.53 -20.41
N ASN A 239 1.60 -31.10 -21.64
CA ASN A 239 2.97 -31.05 -22.15
C ASN A 239 3.78 -29.95 -21.46
N GLU A 240 3.19 -28.78 -21.23
CA GLU A 240 3.86 -27.64 -20.61
C GLU A 240 4.11 -27.83 -19.11
N PHE A 241 3.13 -28.40 -18.38
CA PHE A 241 3.23 -28.61 -16.94
C PHE A 241 3.88 -29.94 -16.56
N HIS A 242 4.07 -30.84 -17.53
CA HIS A 242 4.53 -32.20 -17.31
C HIS A 242 3.63 -32.99 -16.34
N ILE A 243 2.31 -32.73 -16.37
CA ILE A 243 1.30 -33.39 -15.53
C ILE A 243 0.51 -34.36 -16.39
N THR A 244 0.62 -35.65 -16.08
CA THR A 244 -0.10 -36.73 -16.79
C THR A 244 -1.32 -37.25 -16.04
N HIS A 245 -1.43 -36.92 -14.74
CA HIS A 245 -2.56 -37.33 -13.90
C HIS A 245 -3.04 -36.16 -13.04
N TRP A 246 -4.35 -35.93 -13.11
CA TRP A 246 -5.10 -34.96 -12.34
C TRP A 246 -6.46 -35.56 -12.00
N MET A 247 -7.12 -35.02 -10.99
CA MET A 247 -8.48 -35.41 -10.64
C MET A 247 -9.45 -34.76 -11.64
N SER A 248 -10.33 -35.55 -12.24
CA SER A 248 -11.46 -35.05 -13.02
C SER A 248 -12.50 -34.39 -12.11
N THR A 249 -13.39 -33.58 -12.69
CA THR A 249 -14.50 -32.96 -11.95
C THR A 249 -15.40 -34.00 -11.27
N ALA A 250 -15.60 -35.17 -11.91
CA ALA A 250 -16.40 -36.26 -11.34
C ALA A 250 -15.71 -36.94 -10.14
N GLU A 251 -14.38 -37.04 -10.14
CA GLU A 251 -13.61 -37.57 -9.00
C GLU A 251 -13.54 -36.56 -7.86
N LEU A 252 -13.35 -35.27 -8.17
CA LEU A 252 -13.34 -34.20 -7.17
C LEU A 252 -14.70 -34.10 -6.46
N ALA A 253 -15.81 -34.23 -7.18
CA ALA A 253 -17.16 -34.23 -6.61
C ALA A 253 -17.45 -35.39 -5.63
N GLN A 254 -16.61 -36.45 -5.63
CA GLN A 254 -16.68 -37.54 -4.65
C GLN A 254 -15.86 -37.27 -3.38
N GLN A 255 -15.16 -36.13 -3.33
CA GLN A 255 -14.31 -35.73 -2.22
C GLN A 255 -14.80 -34.40 -1.63
N GLY A 256 -14.33 -34.08 -0.42
CA GLY A 256 -14.45 -32.74 0.13
C GLY A 256 -13.22 -31.92 -0.23
N GLU A 257 -13.41 -30.71 -0.72
CA GLU A 257 -12.34 -29.77 -1.00
C GLU A 257 -12.22 -28.73 0.13
N LEU A 258 -10.98 -28.42 0.52
CA LEU A 258 -10.68 -27.35 1.46
C LEU A 258 -9.57 -26.49 0.88
N VAL A 259 -9.90 -25.23 0.57
CA VAL A 259 -8.92 -24.24 0.09
C VAL A 259 -8.44 -23.42 1.29
N PHE A 260 -7.12 -23.42 1.53
CA PHE A 260 -6.50 -22.65 2.60
C PHE A 260 -5.68 -21.50 2.02
N LEU A 261 -6.14 -20.26 2.23
CA LEU A 261 -5.35 -19.05 1.98
C LEU A 261 -4.80 -18.55 3.31
N LEU A 262 -3.47 -18.48 3.40
CA LEU A 262 -2.76 -17.91 4.55
C LEU A 262 -2.13 -16.58 4.15
N HIS A 263 -2.38 -15.55 4.96
CA HIS A 263 -1.61 -14.32 4.92
C HIS A 263 -0.49 -14.42 5.97
N ASP A 264 0.76 -14.31 5.53
CA ASP A 264 1.93 -14.31 6.41
C ASP A 264 2.63 -12.95 6.39
N GLY A 265 2.99 -12.48 7.58
CA GLY A 265 3.69 -11.21 7.77
C GLY A 265 2.83 -9.95 7.66
N LEU A 266 3.49 -8.81 7.75
CA LEU A 266 2.91 -7.48 7.58
C LEU A 266 3.50 -6.82 6.32
N ALA A 267 2.74 -5.92 5.72
CA ALA A 267 3.20 -5.13 4.57
C ALA A 267 4.48 -4.34 4.91
N PRO A 268 5.37 -4.10 3.92
CA PRO A 268 6.62 -3.40 4.15
C PRO A 268 6.40 -1.97 4.64
N ILE A 269 7.37 -1.42 5.36
CA ILE A 269 7.24 -0.07 5.92
C ILE A 269 7.72 0.94 4.89
N LYS A 270 6.86 1.88 4.50
CA LYS A 270 7.27 3.01 3.65
C LYS A 270 8.02 4.03 4.50
N ARG A 271 9.26 4.34 4.13
CA ARG A 271 10.16 5.28 4.81
C ARG A 271 10.62 6.34 3.82
N GLU A 272 11.19 7.43 4.34
CA GLU A 272 11.84 8.45 3.52
C GLU A 272 13.36 8.35 3.60
N HIS A 273 14.02 8.44 2.45
CA HIS A 273 15.45 8.72 2.36
C HIS A 273 15.62 10.18 1.97
N ALA A 274 16.42 10.94 2.73
CA ALA A 274 16.63 12.35 2.45
C ALA A 274 18.09 12.74 2.49
N VAL A 275 18.49 13.55 1.52
CA VAL A 275 19.82 14.14 1.42
C VAL A 275 19.67 15.66 1.49
N THR A 276 20.51 16.31 2.29
CA THR A 276 20.61 17.77 2.32
C THR A 276 21.94 18.18 1.68
N VAL A 277 21.87 18.93 0.59
CA VAL A 277 23.03 19.42 -0.15
C VAL A 277 23.09 20.95 -0.09
N VAL A 278 24.28 21.51 -0.18
CA VAL A 278 24.46 22.95 -0.37
C VAL A 278 24.42 23.23 -1.87
N ASP A 279 23.47 24.04 -2.33
CA ASP A 279 23.44 24.51 -3.72
C ASP A 279 24.65 25.42 -3.98
N PRO A 280 25.60 25.06 -4.86
CA PRO A 280 26.80 25.85 -5.11
C PRO A 280 26.51 27.25 -5.67
N ALA A 281 25.38 27.42 -6.38
CA ALA A 281 25.04 28.70 -7.01
C ALA A 281 24.48 29.73 -6.01
N SER A 282 23.90 29.26 -4.90
CA SER A 282 23.20 30.12 -3.94
C SER A 282 23.74 30.03 -2.50
N GLY A 283 24.51 28.98 -2.18
CA GLY A 283 24.99 28.68 -0.84
C GLY A 283 23.91 28.17 0.11
N HIS A 284 22.72 27.81 -0.39
CA HIS A 284 21.57 27.40 0.41
C HIS A 284 21.53 25.90 0.68
N LEU A 285 20.95 25.53 1.82
CA LEU A 285 20.63 24.14 2.12
C LEU A 285 19.36 23.73 1.34
N VAL A 286 19.51 22.69 0.52
CA VAL A 286 18.42 22.10 -0.24
C VAL A 286 18.27 20.65 0.20
N ARG A 287 17.10 20.33 0.74
CA ARG A 287 16.73 18.96 1.10
C ARG A 287 15.97 18.33 -0.06
N ILE A 288 16.39 17.13 -0.45
CA ILE A 288 15.69 16.26 -1.40
C ILE A 288 15.30 15.01 -0.63
N ALA A 289 14.01 14.70 -0.60
CA ALA A 289 13.48 13.50 0.03
C ALA A 289 12.79 12.63 -1.03
N VAL A 290 13.03 11.32 -0.98
CA VAL A 290 12.39 10.32 -1.83
C VAL A 290 11.97 9.11 -0.97
N PRO A 291 10.88 8.42 -1.31
CA PRO A 291 10.40 7.30 -0.51
C PRO A 291 11.17 6.02 -0.85
N TYR A 292 11.22 5.09 0.09
CA TYR A 292 11.66 3.71 -0.11
C TYR A 292 10.84 2.77 0.78
N TYR A 293 10.85 1.49 0.48
CA TYR A 293 10.28 0.49 1.36
C TYR A 293 11.36 -0.25 2.14
N GLU A 294 11.11 -0.41 3.44
CA GLU A 294 11.90 -1.20 4.38
C GLU A 294 11.23 -2.57 4.53
N THR A 295 12.02 -3.63 4.29
CA THR A 295 11.55 -5.03 4.41
C THR A 295 11.28 -5.40 5.85
N ARG A 296 10.23 -6.20 6.09
CA ARG A 296 9.99 -6.85 7.38
C ARG A 296 10.40 -8.32 7.29
N PRO A 297 11.09 -8.88 8.31
CA PRO A 297 11.39 -10.30 8.32
C PRO A 297 10.10 -11.12 8.48
N THR A 298 9.91 -12.14 7.66
CA THR A 298 8.86 -13.14 7.81
C THR A 298 9.43 -14.38 8.49
N PRO A 299 8.88 -14.81 9.65
CA PRO A 299 9.42 -15.96 10.38
C PRO A 299 9.00 -17.30 9.77
N VAL A 300 8.03 -17.32 8.85
CA VAL A 300 7.46 -18.55 8.30
C VAL A 300 8.19 -18.92 7.00
N ASN A 301 8.92 -20.04 7.04
CA ASN A 301 9.58 -20.60 5.86
C ASN A 301 8.65 -21.54 5.07
N ARG A 302 7.83 -22.33 5.77
CA ARG A 302 6.95 -23.32 5.14
C ARG A 302 5.70 -23.56 5.97
N VAL A 303 4.58 -23.71 5.28
CA VAL A 303 3.29 -24.09 5.86
C VAL A 303 2.88 -25.45 5.33
N ARG A 304 2.39 -26.31 6.23
CA ARG A 304 1.77 -27.59 5.88
C ARG A 304 0.41 -27.68 6.54
N VAL A 305 -0.59 -28.09 5.79
CA VAL A 305 -1.93 -28.36 6.28
C VAL A 305 -2.09 -29.87 6.39
N MET A 306 -2.57 -30.35 7.53
CA MET A 306 -2.79 -31.77 7.80
C MET A 306 -4.27 -32.00 8.13
N ALA A 307 -4.91 -32.90 7.38
CA ALA A 307 -6.30 -33.31 7.60
C ALA A 307 -6.34 -34.85 7.61
N GLY A 308 -6.40 -35.45 8.80
CA GLY A 308 -6.25 -36.89 8.96
C GLY A 308 -4.87 -37.37 8.48
N SER A 309 -4.84 -38.27 7.49
CA SER A 309 -3.61 -38.74 6.84
C SER A 309 -3.18 -37.88 5.64
N SER A 310 -4.01 -36.95 5.19
CA SER A 310 -3.69 -36.08 4.06
C SER A 310 -2.82 -34.92 4.50
N VAL A 311 -1.74 -34.65 3.76
CA VAL A 311 -0.82 -33.55 4.00
C VAL A 311 -0.65 -32.75 2.71
N ALA A 312 -0.95 -31.45 2.77
CA ALA A 312 -0.69 -30.51 1.69
C ALA A 312 0.37 -29.49 2.14
N SER A 313 1.25 -29.08 1.23
CA SER A 313 2.17 -27.96 1.48
C SER A 313 1.60 -26.71 0.83
N ALA A 314 1.65 -25.59 1.54
CA ALA A 314 1.27 -24.31 0.93
C ALA A 314 2.34 -23.87 -0.07
N GLU A 315 1.91 -23.11 -1.07
CA GLU A 315 2.74 -22.46 -2.07
C GLU A 315 2.58 -20.95 -1.92
N VAL A 316 3.61 -20.18 -2.29
CA VAL A 316 3.48 -18.72 -2.34
C VAL A 316 2.60 -18.37 -3.52
N ALA A 317 1.40 -17.87 -3.26
CA ALA A 317 0.47 -17.43 -4.29
C ALA A 317 0.65 -15.95 -4.65
N GLU A 318 1.12 -15.11 -3.72
CA GLU A 318 1.40 -13.71 -3.98
C GLU A 318 2.44 -13.16 -3.00
N ASP A 319 3.31 -12.28 -3.50
CA ASP A 319 4.25 -11.49 -2.69
C ASP A 319 3.91 -10.00 -2.82
N ILE A 320 3.13 -9.51 -1.85
CA ILE A 320 2.70 -8.11 -1.79
C ILE A 320 3.90 -7.16 -1.63
N SER A 321 4.96 -7.59 -0.94
CA SER A 321 6.17 -6.77 -0.76
C SER A 321 6.89 -6.57 -2.09
N ALA A 322 7.08 -7.65 -2.85
CA ALA A 322 7.69 -7.59 -4.18
C ALA A 322 6.89 -6.70 -5.15
N ILE A 323 5.55 -6.79 -5.11
CA ILE A 323 4.66 -5.94 -5.89
C ILE A 323 4.84 -4.47 -5.50
N ALA A 324 4.77 -4.14 -4.20
CA ALA A 324 4.92 -2.77 -3.71
C ALA A 324 6.28 -2.17 -4.08
N PHE A 325 7.36 -2.97 -4.00
CA PHE A 325 8.71 -2.51 -4.33
C PHE A 325 8.84 -2.18 -5.81
N LYS A 326 8.32 -3.05 -6.68
CA LYS A 326 8.36 -2.86 -8.13
C LYS A 326 7.50 -1.69 -8.58
N ASP A 327 6.33 -1.52 -7.96
CA ASP A 327 5.45 -0.39 -8.20
C ASP A 327 6.15 0.92 -7.84
N LEU A 328 6.78 0.99 -6.66
CA LEU A 328 7.54 2.17 -6.26
C LEU A 328 8.70 2.43 -7.22
N GLU A 329 9.51 1.42 -7.53
CA GLU A 329 10.63 1.51 -8.49
C GLU A 329 10.19 2.12 -9.82
N THR A 330 9.01 1.73 -10.31
CA THR A 330 8.42 2.26 -11.55
C THR A 330 8.05 3.74 -11.43
N LYS A 331 7.56 4.18 -10.26
CA LYS A 331 7.19 5.57 -9.97
C LYS A 331 8.39 6.46 -9.62
N MET A 332 9.53 5.88 -9.21
CA MET A 332 10.71 6.61 -8.73
C MET A 332 11.24 7.69 -9.69
N PRO A 333 11.33 7.50 -11.02
CA PRO A 333 11.83 8.54 -11.92
C PRO A 333 10.99 9.83 -11.85
N ALA A 334 9.67 9.68 -11.85
CA ALA A 334 8.75 10.81 -11.76
C ALA A 334 8.77 11.46 -10.36
N ILE A 335 8.83 10.65 -9.30
CA ILE A 335 8.96 11.13 -7.90
C ILE A 335 10.25 11.93 -7.73
N THR A 336 11.37 11.40 -8.20
CA THR A 336 12.69 12.04 -8.10
C THR A 336 12.74 13.34 -8.88
N ALA A 337 12.22 13.36 -10.11
CA ALA A 337 12.14 14.57 -10.93
C ALA A 337 11.33 15.68 -10.23
N ARG A 338 10.17 15.33 -9.63
CA ARG A 338 9.37 16.29 -8.85
C ARG A 338 10.09 16.78 -7.61
N ALA A 339 10.75 15.89 -6.85
CA ALA A 339 11.51 16.26 -5.67
C ALA A 339 12.65 17.23 -6.01
N LEU A 340 13.38 16.99 -7.10
CA LEU A 340 14.42 17.90 -7.60
C LEU A 340 13.85 19.25 -8.04
N ALA A 341 12.72 19.25 -8.77
CA ALA A 341 12.07 20.50 -9.17
C ALA A 341 11.59 21.32 -7.96
N ARG A 342 11.00 20.69 -6.94
CA ARG A 342 10.61 21.34 -5.67
C ARG A 342 11.82 21.92 -4.95
N ALA A 343 12.91 21.16 -4.87
CA ALA A 343 14.17 21.59 -4.30
C ALA A 343 14.68 22.89 -4.98
N VAL A 344 14.71 22.94 -6.31
CA VAL A 344 15.12 24.13 -7.07
C VAL A 344 14.17 25.31 -6.84
N LEU A 345 12.85 25.09 -6.89
CA LEU A 345 11.86 26.14 -6.67
C LEU A 345 11.95 26.74 -5.25
N LYS A 346 12.10 25.89 -4.22
CA LYS A 346 12.29 26.34 -2.83
C LYS A 346 13.57 27.15 -2.66
N ALA A 347 14.67 26.74 -3.29
CA ALA A 347 15.92 27.49 -3.27
C ALA A 347 15.77 28.88 -3.90
N GLN A 348 15.06 28.98 -5.04
CA GLN A 348 14.78 30.26 -5.69
C GLN A 348 13.88 31.16 -4.84
N MET A 349 12.85 30.61 -4.20
CA MET A 349 11.99 31.36 -3.28
C MET A 349 12.75 31.90 -2.07
N ALA A 350 13.63 31.08 -1.47
CA ALA A 350 14.49 31.50 -0.37
C ALA A 350 15.43 32.65 -0.77
N LYS A 351 16.00 32.58 -1.98
CA LYS A 351 16.81 33.66 -2.54
C LYS A 351 16.02 34.95 -2.73
N ALA A 352 14.83 34.88 -3.36
CA ALA A 352 13.97 36.04 -3.58
C ALA A 352 13.50 36.70 -2.26
N ALA A 353 13.12 35.90 -1.26
CA ALA A 353 12.73 36.39 0.06
C ALA A 353 13.88 37.17 0.73
N ARG A 354 15.13 36.73 0.58
CA ARG A 354 16.33 37.43 1.08
C ARG A 354 16.57 38.74 0.34
N GLU A 355 16.45 38.76 -0.98
CA GLU A 355 16.63 39.96 -1.79
C GLU A 355 15.60 41.04 -1.41
N ASN A 356 14.32 40.65 -1.26
CA ASN A 356 13.26 41.53 -0.78
C ASN A 356 13.52 42.02 0.65
N ALA A 357 13.94 41.13 1.55
CA ALA A 357 14.29 41.46 2.93
C ALA A 357 15.48 42.45 3.02
N ARG A 358 16.46 42.33 2.12
CA ARG A 358 17.59 43.28 2.01
C ARG A 358 17.16 44.65 1.49
N GLN A 359 16.17 44.70 0.58
CA GLN A 359 15.66 45.96 0.01
C GLN A 359 14.77 46.75 1.00
N GLN A 360 14.03 46.08 1.89
CA GLN A 360 13.06 46.73 2.78
C GLN A 360 13.63 47.45 4.02
N ASN A 361 14.94 47.37 4.27
CA ASN A 361 15.74 48.21 5.19
C ASN A 361 15.05 48.81 6.45
N GLN A 362 14.31 48.00 7.22
CA GLN A 362 13.91 48.30 8.58
C GLN A 362 14.27 47.09 9.47
N ASN A 363 15.32 47.26 10.27
CA ASN A 363 15.92 46.28 11.20
C ASN A 363 16.49 44.99 10.54
N ASN A 364 17.80 45.02 10.25
CA ASN A 364 18.59 43.91 9.70
C ASN A 364 18.40 42.56 10.42
N ALA A 365 18.08 42.57 11.72
CA ALA A 365 17.82 41.36 12.48
C ALA A 365 16.49 40.68 12.09
N GLY A 366 15.41 41.44 11.89
CA GLY A 366 14.09 40.89 11.57
C GLY A 366 14.04 40.27 10.17
N ALA A 367 14.67 40.95 9.20
CA ALA A 367 14.76 40.49 7.82
C ALA A 367 15.63 39.22 7.69
N ALA A 368 16.75 39.15 8.41
CA ALA A 368 17.60 37.95 8.45
C ALA A 368 16.91 36.76 9.12
N VAL A 369 16.17 37.00 10.21
CA VAL A 369 15.37 35.97 10.90
C VAL A 369 14.25 35.45 10.00
N ALA A 370 13.55 36.32 9.27
CA ALA A 370 12.50 35.92 8.33
C ALA A 370 13.06 35.05 7.18
N ALA A 371 14.19 35.45 6.61
CA ALA A 371 14.87 34.67 5.57
C ALA A 371 15.35 33.29 6.06
N MET A 372 15.90 33.22 7.27
CA MET A 372 16.33 31.96 7.89
C MET A 372 15.13 31.06 8.22
N ALA A 373 14.01 31.65 8.66
CA ALA A 373 12.77 30.92 8.91
C ALA A 373 12.20 30.27 7.64
N VAL A 374 12.27 30.96 6.48
CA VAL A 374 11.84 30.40 5.18
C VAL A 374 12.72 29.22 4.76
N GLU A 375 14.04 29.31 4.97
CA GLU A 375 14.98 28.23 4.62
C GLU A 375 14.79 27.00 5.52
N ILE A 376 14.68 27.22 6.84
CA ILE A 376 14.36 26.15 7.80
C ILE A 376 13.01 25.53 7.47
N ALA A 377 11.98 26.34 7.17
CA ALA A 377 10.68 25.84 6.76
C ALA A 377 10.78 25.01 5.48
N GLY A 378 11.57 25.44 4.49
CA GLY A 378 11.80 24.69 3.24
C GLY A 378 12.39 23.30 3.47
N VAL A 379 13.38 23.18 4.36
CA VAL A 379 14.05 21.92 4.74
C VAL A 379 13.13 21.04 5.59
N VAL A 380 12.41 21.61 6.55
CA VAL A 380 11.51 20.87 7.46
C VAL A 380 10.27 20.35 6.73
N THR A 381 9.77 21.10 5.74
CA THR A 381 8.55 20.76 4.99
C THR A 381 8.79 19.82 3.81
N GLU A 382 10.03 19.62 3.35
CA GLU A 382 10.30 18.58 2.35
C GLU A 382 10.23 17.20 3.01
N ARG A 383 9.39 16.31 2.49
CA ARG A 383 9.16 14.94 2.98
C ARG A 383 8.78 14.10 1.76
N ALA A 384 8.82 12.79 1.87
CA ALA A 384 8.45 11.89 0.77
C ALA A 384 7.50 10.79 1.21
#